data_AF-A0A5N8YYJ6-F1
#
_entry.id   AF-A0A5N8YYJ6-F1
#
_cell.length_a   1.000
_cell.length_b   1.000
_cell.length_c   1.000
_cell.angle_alpha   90.00
_cell.angle_beta   90.00
_cell.angle_gamma   90.00
#
_symmetry.space_group_name_H-M   'P 1'
#
loop_
_entity.id
_entity.type
_entity.pdbx_description
1 polymer ?
#
loop_
_entity_poly.entity_id
_entity_poly.type
_entity_poly.pdbx_seq_one_letter_code
_entity_poly.pdbx_strand_id
1 'polypeptide(L)'
;MWYTNEDALDSIAIGAGILGTGGGGNPYTGKLRAKEVLKHNGPVGVVPLNELSDNEAVVCVGGIGSPTCDVEKLRGLESYHALKAIESYSQVQATALICNEIGGGNSFEAMIAASSAGLNVVDGDGMGRAFPELQMKTFFIYGAPFVPMSLCDEKGNVIYITEALNAKWVERLARAATIQMGCVAAYALNPMSGEQIRNTAVPGTLSLTRRIGEAVRKARQKHEDPVEAILRTHPGKILFEGKITDLERQTTGGFARGRVKI
;
A
#
# COMPACT_ATOMS: atom_id res chain seq x y z
N MET A 1 -7.24 16.21 9.03
CA MET A 1 -7.67 14.81 9.21
C MET A 1 -9.02 14.49 8.53
N TRP A 2 -9.24 13.25 8.04
CA TRP A 2 -10.56 12.68 7.66
C TRP A 2 -10.67 11.22 8.11
N TYR A 3 -11.86 10.61 8.14
CA TYR A 3 -12.04 9.22 8.56
C TYR A 3 -12.53 8.34 7.42
N THR A 4 -12.01 7.11 7.35
CA THR A 4 -12.47 6.11 6.38
C THR A 4 -13.94 5.75 6.62
N ASN A 5 -14.69 5.60 5.55
CA ASN A 5 -16.02 5.02 5.53
C ASN A 5 -16.18 4.20 4.24
N GLU A 6 -17.31 3.53 4.06
CA GLU A 6 -17.53 2.68 2.88
C GLU A 6 -17.36 3.41 1.54
N ASP A 7 -17.87 4.63 1.43
CA ASP A 7 -17.75 5.45 0.22
C ASP A 7 -16.30 5.86 -0.06
N ALA A 8 -15.55 6.18 0.99
CA ALA A 8 -14.13 6.48 0.87
C ALA A 8 -13.37 5.25 0.39
N LEU A 9 -13.66 4.05 0.92
CA LEU A 9 -13.02 2.81 0.48
C LEU A 9 -13.36 2.45 -0.98
N ASP A 10 -14.62 2.64 -1.41
CA ASP A 10 -15.02 2.44 -2.80
C ASP A 10 -14.31 3.41 -3.75
N SER A 11 -14.10 4.64 -3.30
CA SER A 11 -13.37 5.66 -4.07
C SER A 11 -11.87 5.35 -4.09
N ILE A 12 -11.27 5.00 -2.96
CA ILE A 12 -9.85 4.62 -2.88
C ILE A 12 -9.55 3.44 -3.81
N ALA A 13 -10.44 2.44 -3.90
CA ALA A 13 -10.20 1.29 -4.78
C ALA A 13 -10.07 1.71 -6.26
N ILE A 14 -10.91 2.66 -6.72
CA ILE A 14 -10.85 3.18 -8.09
C ILE A 14 -9.59 4.02 -8.27
N GLY A 15 -9.34 4.96 -7.36
CA GLY A 15 -8.17 5.83 -7.42
C GLY A 15 -6.86 5.04 -7.36
N ALA A 16 -6.77 4.01 -6.53
CA ALA A 16 -5.59 3.16 -6.37
C ALA A 16 -5.36 2.31 -7.62
N GLY A 17 -6.43 1.89 -8.31
CA GLY A 17 -6.31 1.27 -9.63
C GLY A 17 -5.70 2.20 -10.69
N ILE A 18 -6.05 3.49 -10.65
CA ILE A 18 -5.54 4.51 -11.59
C ILE A 18 -4.09 4.89 -11.26
N LEU A 19 -3.82 5.28 -10.02
CA LEU A 19 -2.50 5.71 -9.55
C LEU A 19 -1.50 4.55 -9.40
N GLY A 20 -2.00 3.31 -9.28
CA GLY A 20 -1.18 2.11 -9.18
C GLY A 20 -0.45 1.75 -10.47
N THR A 21 -0.79 2.36 -11.62
CA THR A 21 -0.05 2.22 -12.88
C THR A 21 0.18 0.77 -13.33
N GLY A 22 -0.80 -0.09 -13.05
CA GLY A 22 -0.77 -1.52 -13.35
C GLY A 22 -0.18 -2.42 -12.26
N GLY A 23 0.33 -1.86 -11.16
CA GLY A 23 0.89 -2.59 -10.01
C GLY A 23 0.07 -2.47 -8.72
N GLY A 24 0.68 -2.88 -7.60
CA GLY A 24 0.12 -2.75 -6.25
C GLY A 24 -0.94 -3.78 -5.84
N GLY A 25 -1.19 -4.79 -6.68
CA GLY A 25 -2.16 -5.86 -6.41
C GLY A 25 -3.59 -5.50 -6.82
N ASN A 26 -4.57 -6.33 -6.44
CA ASN A 26 -5.95 -6.14 -6.85
C ASN A 26 -6.69 -5.18 -5.88
N PRO A 27 -7.14 -3.99 -6.33
CA PRO A 27 -7.82 -3.05 -5.45
C PRO A 27 -9.19 -3.56 -4.95
N TYR A 28 -9.84 -4.46 -5.70
CA TYR A 28 -11.13 -5.04 -5.28
C TYR A 28 -10.98 -5.91 -4.03
N THR A 29 -9.99 -6.80 -4.00
CA THR A 29 -9.76 -7.69 -2.86
C THR A 29 -9.29 -6.90 -1.64
N GLY A 30 -8.35 -5.95 -1.84
CA GLY A 30 -7.91 -5.04 -0.77
C GLY A 30 -9.06 -4.25 -0.15
N LYS A 31 -9.96 -3.71 -0.98
CA LYS A 31 -11.16 -2.99 -0.52
C LYS A 31 -12.09 -3.86 0.31
N LEU A 32 -12.40 -5.08 -0.16
CA LEU A 32 -13.30 -5.97 0.57
C LEU A 32 -12.74 -6.34 1.94
N ARG A 33 -11.44 -6.64 2.01
CA ARG A 33 -10.74 -6.89 3.28
C ARG A 33 -10.82 -5.67 4.21
N ALA A 34 -10.55 -4.48 3.70
CA ALA A 34 -10.68 -3.26 4.48
C ALA A 34 -12.11 -3.04 4.99
N LYS A 35 -13.14 -3.19 4.13
CA LYS A 35 -14.55 -3.07 4.55
C LYS A 35 -14.89 -4.02 5.69
N GLU A 36 -14.46 -5.28 5.59
CA GLU A 36 -14.74 -6.27 6.62
C GLU A 36 -14.06 -5.94 7.96
N VAL A 37 -12.77 -5.59 7.93
CA VAL A 37 -12.01 -5.28 9.15
C VAL A 37 -12.55 -4.00 9.82
N LEU A 38 -12.80 -2.94 9.03
CA LEU A 38 -13.32 -1.68 9.56
C LEU A 38 -14.74 -1.80 10.12
N LYS A 39 -15.54 -2.76 9.62
CA LYS A 39 -16.87 -3.05 10.17
C LYS A 39 -16.78 -3.61 11.60
N HIS A 40 -15.75 -4.42 11.90
CA HIS A 40 -15.56 -5.01 13.23
C HIS A 40 -14.81 -4.08 14.19
N ASN A 41 -13.79 -3.36 13.71
CA ASN A 41 -12.87 -2.62 14.56
C ASN A 41 -13.09 -1.09 14.53
N GLY A 42 -13.89 -0.60 13.60
CA GLY A 42 -14.19 0.82 13.44
C GLY A 42 -13.33 1.54 12.38
N PRO A 43 -13.69 2.79 12.06
CA PRO A 43 -13.03 3.58 11.05
C PRO A 43 -11.62 4.01 11.47
N VAL A 44 -10.75 4.19 10.49
CA VAL A 44 -9.39 4.68 10.65
C VAL A 44 -9.33 6.17 10.31
N GLY A 45 -8.67 6.93 11.16
CA GLY A 45 -8.34 8.33 10.88
C GLY A 45 -7.17 8.43 9.91
N VAL A 46 -7.31 9.29 8.90
CA VAL A 46 -6.26 9.65 7.96
C VAL A 46 -5.74 11.04 8.31
N VAL A 47 -4.50 11.09 8.83
CA VAL A 47 -3.86 12.29 9.37
C VAL A 47 -2.84 12.86 8.40
N PRO A 48 -2.85 14.16 8.09
CA PRO A 48 -1.84 14.76 7.23
C PRO A 48 -0.45 14.74 7.89
N LEU A 49 0.61 14.70 7.08
CA LEU A 49 1.99 14.59 7.56
C LEU A 49 2.40 15.71 8.53
N ASN A 50 1.86 16.92 8.35
CA ASN A 50 2.16 18.07 9.20
C ASN A 50 1.53 18.01 10.60
N GLU A 51 0.60 17.07 10.85
CA GLU A 51 0.05 16.80 12.17
C GLU A 51 0.92 15.79 12.97
N LEU A 52 1.91 15.14 12.34
CA LEU A 52 2.84 14.25 13.03
C LEU A 52 3.79 15.03 13.93
N SER A 53 3.91 14.60 15.19
CA SER A 53 4.98 15.04 16.08
C SER A 53 6.31 14.38 15.73
N ASP A 54 7.43 15.03 16.05
CA ASP A 54 8.78 14.54 15.68
C ASP A 54 9.09 13.17 16.28
N ASN A 55 8.58 12.92 17.48
CA ASN A 55 8.82 11.70 18.26
C ASN A 55 7.78 10.60 18.02
N GLU A 56 6.90 10.76 17.02
CA GLU A 56 6.01 9.67 16.61
C GLU A 56 6.81 8.45 16.12
N ALA A 57 6.26 7.25 16.36
CA ALA A 57 6.81 6.00 15.83
C ALA A 57 5.89 5.51 14.71
N VAL A 58 6.21 5.90 13.47
CA VAL A 58 5.40 5.57 12.30
C VAL A 58 5.93 4.30 11.64
N VAL A 59 5.05 3.32 11.46
CA VAL A 59 5.41 2.04 10.82
C VAL A 59 4.81 1.96 9.42
N CYS A 60 5.67 1.75 8.43
CA CYS A 60 5.23 1.43 7.07
C CYS A 60 4.87 -0.05 6.98
N VAL A 61 3.65 -0.34 6.49
CA VAL A 61 3.18 -1.72 6.26
C VAL A 61 2.75 -1.91 4.80
N GLY A 62 2.86 -3.14 4.31
CA GLY A 62 2.45 -3.47 2.95
C GLY A 62 2.44 -4.96 2.66
N GLY A 63 1.80 -5.33 1.55
CA GLY A 63 1.85 -6.67 1.00
C GLY A 63 3.07 -6.88 0.10
N ILE A 64 3.59 -8.10 0.10
CA ILE A 64 4.60 -8.57 -0.84
C ILE A 64 4.16 -9.93 -1.41
N GLY A 65 4.52 -10.19 -2.66
CA GLY A 65 4.19 -11.45 -3.33
C GLY A 65 3.72 -11.26 -4.77
N SER A 66 3.09 -12.31 -5.28
CA SER A 66 2.56 -12.33 -6.64
C SER A 66 1.09 -11.91 -6.66
N PRO A 67 0.71 -10.89 -7.45
CA PRO A 67 -0.70 -10.52 -7.65
C PRO A 67 -1.56 -11.67 -8.18
N THR A 68 -0.97 -12.61 -8.93
CA THR A 68 -1.70 -13.78 -9.46
C THR A 68 -2.04 -14.78 -8.37
N CYS A 69 -1.21 -14.90 -7.33
CA CYS A 69 -1.48 -15.78 -6.20
C CYS A 69 -2.41 -15.10 -5.19
N ASP A 70 -2.28 -13.79 -5.02
CA ASP A 70 -3.07 -12.99 -4.08
C ASP A 70 -4.59 -13.03 -4.34
N VAL A 71 -5.01 -13.26 -5.59
CA VAL A 71 -6.44 -13.41 -5.93
C VAL A 71 -7.02 -14.78 -5.58
N GLU A 72 -6.18 -15.80 -5.45
CA GLU A 72 -6.57 -17.17 -5.05
C GLU A 72 -6.38 -17.40 -3.54
N LYS A 73 -5.33 -16.78 -2.99
CA LYS A 73 -4.90 -16.88 -1.60
C LYS A 73 -5.05 -15.51 -0.93
N LEU A 74 -6.28 -15.19 -0.57
CA LEU A 74 -6.61 -13.90 0.05
C LEU A 74 -5.88 -13.76 1.39
N ARG A 75 -5.20 -12.62 1.56
CA ARG A 75 -4.66 -12.20 2.86
C ARG A 75 -5.79 -11.98 3.88
N GLY A 76 -5.54 -12.31 5.14
CA GLY A 76 -6.32 -11.89 6.30
C GLY A 76 -5.69 -10.69 7.00
N LEU A 77 -5.17 -10.92 8.22
CA LEU A 77 -4.59 -9.92 9.13
C LEU A 77 -3.05 -9.92 9.16
N GLU A 78 -2.39 -10.45 8.13
CA GLU A 78 -0.93 -10.61 8.08
C GLU A 78 -0.22 -9.26 8.26
N SER A 79 -0.75 -8.16 7.70
CA SER A 79 -0.20 -6.80 7.88
C SER A 79 -0.25 -6.35 9.34
N TYR A 80 -1.29 -6.74 10.09
CA TYR A 80 -1.38 -6.49 11.53
C TYR A 80 -0.39 -7.37 12.31
N HIS A 81 -0.25 -8.65 11.94
CA HIS A 81 0.74 -9.53 12.58
C HIS A 81 2.17 -9.08 12.30
N ALA A 82 2.46 -8.59 11.10
CA ALA A 82 3.77 -8.01 10.76
C ALA A 82 4.05 -6.75 11.60
N LEU A 83 3.06 -5.89 11.79
CA LEU A 83 3.15 -4.75 12.71
C LEU A 83 3.49 -5.23 14.14
N LYS A 84 2.74 -6.18 14.70
CA LYS A 84 2.98 -6.68 16.06
C LYS A 84 4.35 -7.35 16.20
N ALA A 85 4.80 -8.06 15.17
CA ALA A 85 6.13 -8.64 15.11
C ALA A 85 7.23 -7.58 15.14
N ILE A 86 7.12 -6.52 14.33
CA ILE A 86 8.15 -5.47 14.30
C ILE A 86 8.17 -4.69 15.62
N GLU A 87 7.02 -4.38 16.20
CA GLU A 87 6.92 -3.71 17.51
C GLU A 87 7.58 -4.54 18.62
N SER A 88 7.37 -5.86 18.59
CA SER A 88 8.01 -6.79 19.53
C SER A 88 9.51 -6.87 19.33
N TYR A 89 10.01 -6.88 18.10
CA TYR A 89 11.45 -6.95 17.82
C TYR A 89 12.16 -5.64 18.17
N SER A 90 11.60 -4.50 17.76
CA SER A 90 12.20 -3.18 17.98
C SER A 90 11.96 -2.62 19.38
N GLN A 91 11.07 -3.22 20.17
CA GLN A 91 10.63 -2.72 21.48
C GLN A 91 10.06 -1.29 21.39
N VAL A 92 9.40 -0.96 20.27
CA VAL A 92 8.78 0.34 20.00
C VAL A 92 7.34 0.10 19.55
N GLN A 93 6.38 0.71 20.22
CA GLN A 93 4.97 0.67 19.80
C GLN A 93 4.71 1.73 18.73
N ALA A 94 3.98 1.37 17.68
CA ALA A 94 3.62 2.33 16.64
C ALA A 94 2.57 3.32 17.15
N THR A 95 2.72 4.60 16.78
CA THR A 95 1.73 5.65 17.06
C THR A 95 0.83 5.92 15.85
N ALA A 96 1.33 5.65 14.65
CA ALA A 96 0.61 5.73 13.39
C ALA A 96 1.20 4.76 12.38
N LEU A 97 0.43 4.42 11.34
CA LEU A 97 0.90 3.63 10.21
C LEU A 97 0.98 4.46 8.94
N ILE A 98 1.78 4.05 7.98
CA ILE A 98 1.83 4.66 6.65
C ILE A 98 1.77 3.58 5.57
N CYS A 99 1.13 3.89 4.45
CA CYS A 99 1.10 2.99 3.30
C CYS A 99 2.51 2.81 2.72
N ASN A 100 2.84 1.58 2.34
CA ASN A 100 4.01 1.30 1.50
C ASN A 100 3.98 2.13 0.20
N GLU A 101 2.89 2.01 -0.53
CA GLU A 101 2.69 2.62 -1.83
C GLU A 101 1.21 2.87 -2.09
N ILE A 102 0.91 3.85 -2.95
CA ILE A 102 -0.39 3.98 -3.57
C ILE A 102 -0.44 3.16 -4.87
N GLY A 103 -1.22 2.08 -4.81
CA GLY A 103 -1.50 1.24 -5.95
C GLY A 103 -2.25 -0.02 -5.53
N GLY A 104 -3.30 -0.35 -6.29
CA GLY A 104 -3.99 -1.63 -6.15
C GLY A 104 -4.50 -1.93 -4.73
N GLY A 105 -4.24 -3.15 -4.27
CA GLY A 105 -4.63 -3.64 -2.94
C GLY A 105 -3.71 -3.12 -1.82
N ASN A 106 -2.46 -2.79 -2.11
CA ASN A 106 -1.49 -2.27 -1.14
C ASN A 106 -1.93 -0.95 -0.50
N SER A 107 -2.76 -0.15 -1.19
CA SER A 107 -3.37 1.07 -0.64
C SER A 107 -4.25 0.84 0.59
N PHE A 108 -4.61 -0.41 0.90
CA PHE A 108 -5.49 -0.75 2.02
C PHE A 108 -4.75 -1.43 3.20
N GLU A 109 -3.53 -1.93 3.01
CA GLU A 109 -2.85 -2.75 4.02
C GLU A 109 -2.60 -1.98 5.32
N ALA A 110 -2.22 -0.70 5.22
CA ALA A 110 -2.05 0.16 6.39
C ALA A 110 -3.38 0.44 7.09
N MET A 111 -4.48 0.61 6.36
CA MET A 111 -5.80 0.82 6.97
C MET A 111 -6.28 -0.45 7.70
N ILE A 112 -6.04 -1.62 7.12
CA ILE A 112 -6.39 -2.90 7.74
C ILE A 112 -5.62 -3.07 9.06
N ALA A 113 -4.30 -2.88 9.03
CA ALA A 113 -3.48 -2.99 10.23
C ALA A 113 -3.82 -1.92 11.28
N ALA A 114 -4.06 -0.68 10.85
CA ALA A 114 -4.39 0.43 11.73
C ALA A 114 -5.74 0.25 12.43
N SER A 115 -6.76 -0.20 11.70
CA SER A 115 -8.09 -0.49 12.25
C SER A 115 -7.99 -1.55 13.35
N SER A 116 -7.27 -2.65 13.10
CA SER A 116 -7.04 -3.69 14.10
C SER A 116 -6.18 -3.26 15.30
N ALA A 117 -5.29 -2.28 15.11
CA ALA A 117 -4.43 -1.75 16.16
C ALA A 117 -5.04 -0.56 16.93
N GLY A 118 -6.17 0.00 16.46
CA GLY A 118 -6.73 1.25 16.99
C GLY A 118 -5.85 2.48 16.71
N LEU A 119 -5.13 2.48 15.58
CA LEU A 119 -4.22 3.56 15.17
C LEU A 119 -4.75 4.36 13.98
N ASN A 120 -4.12 5.51 13.72
CA ASN A 120 -4.35 6.30 12.52
C ASN A 120 -3.39 5.92 11.39
N VAL A 121 -3.75 6.30 10.17
CA VAL A 121 -2.89 6.20 8.98
C VAL A 121 -2.46 7.60 8.55
N VAL A 122 -1.17 7.77 8.25
CA VAL A 122 -0.63 9.00 7.69
C VAL A 122 -1.05 9.14 6.23
N ASP A 123 -1.51 10.33 5.85
CA ASP A 123 -1.89 10.69 4.48
C ASP A 123 -0.65 10.87 3.59
N GLY A 124 -0.01 9.74 3.28
CA GLY A 124 1.17 9.68 2.43
C GLY A 124 1.58 8.23 2.22
N ASP A 125 2.60 8.03 1.41
CA ASP A 125 3.20 6.72 1.16
C ASP A 125 4.68 6.86 0.82
N GLY A 126 5.35 5.72 0.63
CA GLY A 126 6.77 5.68 0.28
C GLY A 126 7.08 5.85 -1.20
N MET A 127 6.09 6.01 -2.08
CA MET A 127 6.34 5.91 -3.53
C MET A 127 5.51 6.86 -4.42
N GLY A 128 4.33 7.32 -3.99
CA GLY A 128 3.39 8.14 -4.76
C GLY A 128 2.61 7.39 -5.86
N ARG A 129 3.02 6.15 -6.15
CA ARG A 129 2.49 5.22 -7.16
C ARG A 129 3.03 3.83 -6.88
N ALA A 130 2.61 2.80 -7.62
CA ALA A 130 3.22 1.49 -7.46
C ALA A 130 4.58 1.39 -8.18
N PHE A 131 5.56 0.80 -7.50
CA PHE A 131 6.82 0.36 -8.10
C PHE A 131 7.05 -1.13 -7.82
N PRO A 132 7.88 -1.82 -8.64
CA PRO A 132 8.07 -3.25 -8.46
C PRO A 132 8.77 -3.61 -7.15
N GLU A 133 9.77 -2.83 -6.72
CA GLU A 133 10.69 -3.23 -5.66
C GLU A 133 10.65 -2.31 -4.44
N LEU A 134 10.73 -2.90 -3.26
CA LEU A 134 10.76 -2.20 -1.98
C LEU A 134 11.85 -1.13 -1.87
N GLN A 135 13.02 -1.36 -2.48
CA GLN A 135 14.14 -0.42 -2.44
C GLN A 135 13.84 0.93 -3.12
N MET A 136 12.82 0.99 -3.99
CA MET A 136 12.42 2.21 -4.71
C MET A 136 11.63 3.20 -3.85
N LYS A 137 11.43 2.90 -2.56
CA LYS A 137 10.79 3.84 -1.64
C LYS A 137 11.65 5.09 -1.44
N THR A 138 10.99 6.24 -1.42
CA THR A 138 11.59 7.52 -1.06
C THR A 138 12.21 7.50 0.34
N PHE A 139 11.61 6.76 1.28
CA PHE A 139 12.17 6.54 2.62
C PHE A 139 13.65 6.16 2.56
N PHE A 140 13.99 5.13 1.78
CA PHE A 140 15.35 4.60 1.71
C PHE A 140 16.28 5.48 0.87
N ILE A 141 15.75 6.13 -0.17
CA ILE A 141 16.50 7.10 -0.97
C ILE A 141 17.00 8.25 -0.10
N TYR A 142 16.18 8.71 0.85
CA TYR A 142 16.52 9.76 1.80
C TYR A 142 17.16 9.23 3.12
N GLY A 143 17.58 7.97 3.15
CA GLY A 143 18.39 7.42 4.25
C GLY A 143 17.61 6.91 5.46
N ALA A 144 16.29 6.75 5.38
CA ALA A 144 15.53 6.08 6.42
C ALA A 144 15.93 4.58 6.52
N PRO A 145 15.83 3.98 7.72
CA PRO A 145 16.25 2.60 7.94
C PRO A 145 15.41 1.59 7.14
N PHE A 146 16.08 0.63 6.51
CA PHE A 146 15.46 -0.47 5.76
C PHE A 146 15.42 -1.81 6.53
N VAL A 147 16.12 -1.88 7.67
CA VAL A 147 16.07 -2.98 8.64
C VAL A 147 15.87 -2.40 10.05
N PRO A 148 15.35 -3.19 11.00
CA PRO A 148 14.71 -4.49 10.80
C PRO A 148 13.44 -4.42 9.94
N MET A 149 13.12 -5.53 9.29
CA MET A 149 11.83 -5.79 8.65
C MET A 149 11.24 -7.08 9.21
N SER A 150 9.95 -7.09 9.53
CA SER A 150 9.19 -8.31 9.78
C SER A 150 8.44 -8.72 8.53
N LEU A 151 8.28 -10.03 8.31
CA LEU A 151 7.49 -10.60 7.23
C LEU A 151 6.65 -11.75 7.77
N CYS A 152 5.35 -11.73 7.49
CA CYS A 152 4.37 -12.67 8.02
C CYS A 152 3.50 -13.28 6.93
N ASP A 153 3.11 -14.54 7.12
CA ASP A 153 2.14 -15.24 6.28
C ASP A 153 0.85 -15.59 7.05
N GLU A 154 -0.12 -16.17 6.34
CA GLU A 154 -1.43 -16.58 6.86
C GLU A 154 -1.36 -17.79 7.81
N LYS A 155 -0.23 -18.51 7.84
CA LYS A 155 -0.02 -19.66 8.74
C LYS A 155 0.52 -19.22 10.10
N GLY A 156 0.79 -17.92 10.26
CA GLY A 156 1.40 -17.37 11.46
C GLY A 156 2.93 -17.50 11.49
N ASN A 157 3.56 -17.84 10.37
CA ASN A 157 5.02 -17.80 10.28
C ASN A 157 5.48 -16.34 10.29
N VAL A 158 6.52 -16.06 11.07
CA VAL A 158 7.15 -14.74 11.15
C VAL A 158 8.64 -14.90 10.88
N ILE A 159 9.18 -14.09 10.00
CA ILE A 159 10.62 -13.94 9.83
C ILE A 159 11.05 -12.49 10.03
N TYR A 160 12.30 -12.31 10.44
CA TYR A 160 12.92 -11.00 10.58
C TYR A 160 14.13 -10.91 9.64
N ILE A 161 14.23 -9.80 8.93
CA ILE A 161 15.47 -9.40 8.24
C ILE A 161 16.04 -8.27 9.08
N THR A 162 17.04 -8.59 9.89
CA THR A 162 17.62 -7.66 10.87
C THR A 162 18.84 -6.94 10.33
N GLU A 163 19.51 -7.53 9.34
CA GLU A 163 20.71 -7.00 8.71
C GLU A 163 20.71 -7.33 7.22
N ALA A 164 21.15 -6.37 6.40
CA ALA A 164 21.30 -6.53 4.95
C ALA A 164 22.26 -5.47 4.40
N LEU A 165 22.92 -5.78 3.28
CA LEU A 165 23.87 -4.85 2.64
C LEU A 165 23.21 -3.52 2.20
N ASN A 166 21.94 -3.56 1.81
CA ASN A 166 21.12 -2.41 1.42
C ASN A 166 19.64 -2.82 1.26
N ALA A 167 18.74 -1.86 1.03
CA ALA A 167 17.32 -2.11 0.82
C ALA A 167 17.01 -3.06 -0.35
N LYS A 168 17.86 -3.11 -1.39
CA LYS A 168 17.71 -4.06 -2.51
C LYS A 168 17.98 -5.50 -2.06
N TRP A 169 18.91 -5.70 -1.13
CA TRP A 169 19.13 -7.02 -0.52
C TRP A 169 17.99 -7.41 0.42
N VAL A 170 17.40 -6.48 1.17
CA VAL A 170 16.19 -6.76 1.97
C VAL A 170 15.07 -7.28 1.07
N GLU A 171 14.77 -6.60 -0.04
CA GLU A 171 13.79 -7.03 -1.03
C GLU A 171 14.07 -8.45 -1.54
N ARG A 172 15.33 -8.74 -1.89
CA ARG A 172 15.73 -10.05 -2.41
C ARG A 172 15.49 -11.17 -1.39
N LEU A 173 15.86 -10.94 -0.14
CA LEU A 173 15.68 -11.89 0.96
C LEU A 173 14.19 -12.09 1.27
N ALA A 174 13.42 -10.99 1.37
CA ALA A 174 11.98 -11.02 1.64
C ALA A 174 11.21 -11.78 0.55
N ARG A 175 11.54 -11.57 -0.73
CA ARG A 175 10.93 -12.32 -1.84
C ARG A 175 11.26 -13.80 -1.81
N ALA A 176 12.50 -14.16 -1.48
CA ALA A 176 12.90 -15.57 -1.38
C ALA A 176 12.09 -16.31 -0.29
N ALA A 177 11.88 -15.66 0.86
CA ALA A 177 11.01 -16.21 1.90
C ALA A 177 9.53 -16.24 1.50
N THR A 178 9.05 -15.20 0.81
CA THR A 178 7.66 -15.11 0.35
C THR A 178 7.30 -16.27 -0.57
N ILE A 179 8.23 -16.80 -1.36
CA ILE A 179 8.02 -18.01 -2.16
C ILE A 179 7.64 -19.19 -1.27
N GLN A 180 8.37 -19.43 -0.18
CA GLN A 180 8.08 -20.51 0.76
C GLN A 180 6.78 -20.28 1.56
N MET A 181 6.40 -19.02 1.75
CA MET A 181 5.12 -18.63 2.33
C MET A 181 3.93 -18.81 1.35
N GLY A 182 4.13 -19.39 0.16
CA GLY A 182 3.07 -19.56 -0.83
C GLY A 182 2.82 -18.29 -1.65
N CYS A 183 3.88 -17.55 -1.94
CA CYS A 183 3.92 -16.38 -2.83
C CYS A 183 3.08 -15.17 -2.40
N VAL A 184 2.57 -15.13 -1.17
CA VAL A 184 1.77 -14.04 -0.61
C VAL A 184 2.13 -13.89 0.86
N ALA A 185 2.59 -12.70 1.25
CA ALA A 185 2.92 -12.34 2.62
C ALA A 185 2.66 -10.83 2.84
N ALA A 186 2.78 -10.37 4.08
CA ALA A 186 2.77 -8.95 4.44
C ALA A 186 3.98 -8.62 5.31
N TYR A 187 4.44 -7.37 5.26
CA TYR A 187 5.61 -6.92 6.00
C TYR A 187 5.33 -5.62 6.76
N ALA A 188 6.15 -5.39 7.77
CA ALA A 188 6.27 -4.10 8.44
C ALA A 188 7.76 -3.71 8.50
N LEU A 189 8.03 -2.42 8.23
CA LEU A 189 9.37 -1.86 8.29
C LEU A 189 9.70 -1.34 9.69
N ASN A 190 10.98 -1.11 9.92
CA ASN A 190 11.46 -0.45 11.12
C ASN A 190 10.67 0.84 11.40
N PRO A 191 10.25 1.08 12.66
CA PRO A 191 9.61 2.34 13.03
C PRO A 191 10.48 3.55 12.65
N MET A 192 9.87 4.54 12.02
CA MET A 192 10.48 5.80 11.64
C MET A 192 9.92 6.93 12.51
N SER A 193 10.76 7.92 12.81
CA SER A 193 10.29 9.11 13.52
C SER A 193 9.30 9.91 12.65
N GLY A 194 8.44 10.72 13.27
CA GLY A 194 7.56 11.62 12.52
C GLY A 194 8.36 12.60 11.66
N GLU A 195 9.53 13.04 12.12
CA GLU A 195 10.46 13.85 11.33
C GLU A 195 10.95 13.10 10.07
N GLN A 196 11.40 11.85 10.23
CA GLN A 196 11.82 11.02 9.10
C GLN A 196 10.68 10.86 8.09
N ILE A 197 9.45 10.60 8.55
CA ILE A 197 8.29 10.51 7.64
C ILE A 197 8.05 11.82 6.91
N ARG A 198 8.01 12.97 7.60
CA ARG A 198 7.78 14.26 6.95
C ARG A 198 8.83 14.61 5.91
N ASN A 199 10.09 14.22 6.14
CA ASN A 199 11.20 14.53 5.25
C ASN A 199 11.34 13.54 4.09
N THR A 200 10.76 12.33 4.19
CA THR A 200 11.02 11.26 3.24
C THR A 200 9.79 10.69 2.54
N ALA A 201 8.58 10.89 3.07
CA ALA A 201 7.34 10.39 2.47
C ALA A 201 6.83 11.28 1.32
N VAL A 202 6.05 10.68 0.42
CA VAL A 202 5.26 11.43 -0.56
C VAL A 202 3.94 11.84 0.10
N PRO A 203 3.64 13.14 0.24
CA PRO A 203 2.48 13.60 1.01
C PRO A 203 1.17 13.55 0.20
N GLY A 204 0.05 13.39 0.92
CA GLY A 204 -1.31 13.58 0.41
C GLY A 204 -1.81 12.51 -0.53
N THR A 205 -1.12 11.36 -0.62
CA THR A 205 -1.34 10.38 -1.68
C THR A 205 -2.62 9.57 -1.45
N LEU A 206 -2.98 9.24 -0.20
CA LEU A 206 -4.27 8.62 0.12
C LEU A 206 -5.44 9.57 -0.16
N SER A 207 -5.33 10.83 0.23
CA SER A 207 -6.35 11.84 -0.07
C SER A 207 -6.50 12.07 -1.56
N LEU A 208 -5.40 12.11 -2.33
CA LEU A 208 -5.45 12.21 -3.79
C LEU A 208 -6.15 11.00 -4.40
N THR A 209 -5.80 9.80 -3.95
CA THR A 209 -6.41 8.53 -4.36
C THR A 209 -7.93 8.57 -4.16
N ARG A 210 -8.39 8.98 -2.98
CA ARG A 210 -9.82 9.14 -2.67
C ARG A 210 -10.49 10.14 -3.62
N ARG A 211 -9.91 11.33 -3.81
CA ARG A 211 -10.49 12.38 -4.69
C ARG A 211 -10.62 11.94 -6.15
N ILE A 212 -9.61 11.29 -6.69
CA ILE A 212 -9.64 10.74 -8.06
C ILE A 212 -10.76 9.71 -8.19
N GLY A 213 -10.86 8.78 -7.24
CA GLY A 213 -11.94 7.79 -7.22
C GLY A 213 -13.33 8.40 -7.14
N GLU A 214 -13.52 9.42 -6.29
CA GLU A 214 -14.78 10.15 -6.16
C GLU A 214 -15.16 10.85 -7.46
N ALA A 215 -14.20 11.48 -8.13
CA ALA A 215 -14.42 12.15 -9.41
C ALA A 215 -14.92 11.15 -10.47
N VAL A 216 -14.29 9.97 -10.57
CA VAL A 216 -14.70 8.91 -11.51
C VAL A 216 -16.10 8.38 -11.16
N ARG A 217 -16.40 8.14 -9.88
CA ARG A 217 -17.73 7.68 -9.45
C ARG A 217 -18.81 8.70 -9.83
N LYS A 218 -18.57 9.98 -9.54
CA LYS A 218 -19.51 11.08 -9.86
C LYS A 218 -19.70 11.24 -11.37
N ALA A 219 -18.63 11.18 -12.16
CA ALA A 219 -18.71 11.26 -13.61
C ALA A 219 -19.56 10.12 -14.18
N ARG A 220 -19.33 8.87 -13.74
CA ARG A 220 -20.14 7.71 -14.14
C ARG A 220 -21.62 7.85 -13.79
N GLN A 221 -21.94 8.35 -12.59
CA GLN A 221 -23.32 8.60 -12.17
C GLN A 221 -24.02 9.65 -13.02
N LYS A 222 -23.27 10.63 -13.54
CA LYS A 222 -23.78 11.70 -14.41
C LYS A 222 -23.65 11.39 -15.91
N HIS A 223 -23.15 10.22 -16.27
CA HIS A 223 -22.82 9.86 -17.64
C HIS A 223 -21.82 10.84 -18.32
N GLU A 224 -20.93 11.44 -17.54
CA GLU A 224 -19.81 12.28 -18.01
C GLU A 224 -18.55 11.43 -18.28
N ASP A 225 -17.60 11.97 -19.05
CA ASP A 225 -16.31 11.33 -19.30
C ASP A 225 -15.48 11.22 -17.99
N PRO A 226 -15.16 10.00 -17.53
CA PRO A 226 -14.35 9.80 -16.34
C PRO A 226 -12.89 10.26 -16.50
N VAL A 227 -12.33 10.26 -17.71
CA VAL A 227 -10.95 10.71 -17.98
C VAL A 227 -10.86 12.22 -17.76
N GLU A 228 -11.78 12.98 -18.33
CA GLU A 228 -11.89 14.43 -18.11
C GLU A 228 -12.13 14.77 -16.64
N ALA A 229 -12.91 13.96 -15.91
CA ALA A 229 -13.10 14.13 -14.47
C ALA A 229 -11.79 13.92 -13.67
N ILE A 230 -10.95 12.97 -14.08
CA ILE A 230 -9.61 12.76 -13.49
C ILE A 230 -8.73 13.97 -13.76
N LEU A 231 -8.66 14.44 -15.01
CA LEU A 231 -7.82 15.58 -15.40
C LEU A 231 -8.23 16.90 -14.73
N ARG A 232 -9.52 17.09 -14.46
CA ARG A 232 -10.03 18.20 -13.64
C ARG A 232 -9.60 18.10 -12.17
N THR A 233 -9.35 16.89 -11.67
CA THR A 233 -8.99 16.63 -10.27
C THR A 233 -7.48 16.70 -10.03
N HIS A 234 -6.68 16.22 -10.99
CA HIS A 234 -5.23 16.24 -10.91
C HIS A 234 -4.61 16.43 -12.30
N PRO A 235 -3.61 17.31 -12.47
CA PRO A 235 -2.99 17.56 -13.76
C PRO A 235 -2.44 16.27 -14.40
N GLY A 236 -2.68 16.12 -15.70
CA GLY A 236 -2.23 14.97 -16.48
C GLY A 236 -2.31 15.25 -17.97
N LYS A 237 -1.90 14.28 -18.79
CA LYS A 237 -1.95 14.36 -20.24
C LYS A 237 -2.45 13.04 -20.83
N ILE A 238 -3.39 13.13 -21.77
CA ILE A 238 -3.81 11.99 -22.58
C ILE A 238 -2.70 11.71 -23.60
N LEU A 239 -2.11 10.51 -23.52
CA LEU A 239 -1.04 10.11 -24.44
C LEU A 239 -1.60 9.43 -25.71
N PHE A 240 -2.63 8.60 -25.55
CA PHE A 240 -3.34 7.94 -26.63
C PHE A 240 -4.70 7.43 -26.14
N GLU A 241 -5.59 7.11 -27.09
CA GLU A 241 -6.87 6.44 -26.87
C GLU A 241 -6.97 5.27 -27.85
N GLY A 242 -7.54 4.15 -27.42
CA GLY A 242 -7.72 2.99 -28.28
C GLY A 242 -8.42 1.83 -27.57
N LYS A 243 -8.58 0.71 -28.28
CA LYS A 243 -9.32 -0.45 -27.79
C LYS A 243 -8.37 -1.60 -27.52
N ILE A 244 -8.39 -2.14 -26.30
CA ILE A 244 -7.61 -3.35 -25.99
C ILE A 244 -8.05 -4.48 -26.92
N THR A 245 -7.11 -4.97 -27.74
CA THR A 245 -7.32 -6.06 -28.70
C THR A 245 -6.69 -7.37 -28.22
N ASP A 246 -5.68 -7.31 -27.35
CA ASP A 246 -5.01 -8.49 -26.80
C ASP A 246 -4.35 -8.19 -25.45
N LEU A 247 -4.21 -9.22 -24.62
CA LEU A 247 -3.62 -9.15 -23.28
C LEU A 247 -2.88 -10.45 -22.94
N GLU A 248 -1.57 -10.33 -22.70
CA GLU A 248 -0.70 -11.42 -22.27
C GLU A 248 -0.18 -11.14 -20.85
N ARG A 249 -0.15 -12.16 -19.97
CA ARG A 249 0.39 -12.07 -18.60
C ARG A 249 1.18 -13.33 -18.24
N GLN A 250 2.32 -13.15 -17.59
CA GLN A 250 3.17 -14.22 -17.10
C GLN A 250 3.82 -13.82 -15.76
N THR A 251 4.00 -14.78 -14.85
CA THR A 251 4.75 -14.57 -13.61
C THR A 251 6.19 -15.05 -13.77
N THR A 252 7.16 -14.14 -13.59
CA THR A 252 8.61 -14.44 -13.71
C THR A 252 9.38 -13.76 -12.58
N GLY A 253 10.23 -14.51 -11.87
CA GLY A 253 11.10 -13.95 -10.81
C GLY A 253 10.35 -13.33 -9.62
N GLY A 254 9.12 -13.77 -9.34
CA GLY A 254 8.27 -13.22 -8.28
C GLY A 254 7.49 -11.95 -8.69
N PHE A 255 7.46 -11.61 -9.98
CA PHE A 255 6.73 -10.47 -10.52
C PHE A 255 5.76 -10.92 -11.62
N ALA A 256 4.57 -10.30 -11.66
CA ALA A 256 3.67 -10.39 -12.81
C ALA A 256 4.15 -9.41 -13.90
N ARG A 257 4.44 -9.94 -15.09
CA ARG A 257 4.78 -9.18 -16.29
C ARG A 257 3.71 -9.41 -17.35
N GLY A 258 3.49 -8.44 -18.23
CA GLY A 258 2.49 -8.59 -19.27
C GLY A 258 2.62 -7.57 -20.39
N ARG A 259 1.92 -7.84 -21.48
CA ARG A 259 1.82 -6.98 -22.66
C ARG A 259 0.34 -6.73 -22.96
N VAL A 260 0.01 -5.47 -23.24
CA VAL A 260 -1.30 -5.06 -23.73
C VAL A 260 -1.15 -4.58 -25.16
N LYS A 261 -2.05 -5.03 -26.05
CA LYS A 261 -2.19 -4.50 -27.41
C LYS A 261 -3.45 -3.65 -27.47
N ILE A 262 -3.32 -2.43 -27.99
CA ILE A 262 -4.35 -1.40 -28.05
C ILE A 262 -4.53 -0.97 -29.51
#